data_AF-A0A945Z9X4-F1
#
_entry.id   AF-A0A945Z9X4-F1
#
_cell.length_a   1.000
_cell.length_b   1.000
_cell.length_c   1.000
_cell.angle_alpha   90.00
_cell.angle_beta   90.00
_cell.angle_gamma   90.00
#
_symmetry.space_group_name_H-M   'P 1'
#
loop_
_entity.id
_entity.type
_entity.pdbx_description
1 polymer ?
#
loop_
_entity_poly.entity_id
_entity_poly.type
_entity_poly.pdbx_seq_one_letter_code
_entity_poly.pdbx_strand_id
1 'polypeptide(L)'
;MSYYFNKVFTDKSFEEAIDDVTDQLKVEGFGILTNIDMKSTLKEKIGVDFKRYTILGACNPNYAHTALQKEDKIGAFLPCNVIVEEQENGATGEHYLIDAEEIEYGIGDWSADSVTKVIFNWGVSLDANHADPGQYLSTHPLAPQYPTMHWGWNAGYRFIRADGTFDDNGDGTPNLIFQYHMVGDQFVKKISVDAHSMINADDELEVWITGYYERLFNEINLSMFPSVHGSTTPIPNLWVNITTEPVFGIFDGRMEVPVDTTDTSTGINPVENLNSLSIYPNPSIDGYVKVSLVQPLSSEVQFDLVDLSGRIQDSYRTTNQGFVEFTDLAKGFYIVKATDEFGDIIAVSKVQVQ
;
A
#
# COMPACT_ATOMS: atom_id res chain seq x y z
N MET A 1 21.83 9.73 -12.80
CA MET A 1 21.73 9.93 -14.27
C MET A 1 20.56 9.12 -14.77
N SER A 2 19.57 9.77 -15.40
CA SER A 2 18.44 9.06 -16.00
C SER A 2 18.89 8.30 -17.24
N TYR A 3 18.37 7.09 -17.45
CA TYR A 3 18.64 6.26 -18.63
C TYR A 3 17.65 6.51 -19.78
N TYR A 4 16.71 7.43 -19.59
CA TYR A 4 15.66 7.76 -20.55
C TYR A 4 15.29 9.25 -20.46
N PHE A 5 14.67 9.76 -21.52
CA PHE A 5 14.00 11.05 -21.55
C PHE A 5 12.49 10.81 -21.52
N ASN A 6 11.76 11.64 -20.79
CA ASN A 6 10.31 11.54 -20.70
C ASN A 6 9.65 12.90 -20.83
N LYS A 7 8.35 12.86 -21.11
CA LYS A 7 7.40 13.97 -21.03
C LYS A 7 6.07 13.40 -20.55
N VAL A 8 5.41 14.10 -19.64
CA VAL A 8 4.08 13.72 -19.11
C VAL A 8 3.02 14.56 -19.81
N PHE A 9 1.92 13.91 -20.21
CA PHE A 9 0.71 14.56 -20.71
C PHE A 9 -0.36 14.46 -19.63
N THR A 10 -1.01 15.59 -19.31
CA THR A 10 -2.09 15.65 -18.29
C THR A 10 -3.47 15.89 -18.90
N ASP A 11 -3.50 16.26 -20.18
CA ASP A 11 -4.67 16.72 -20.93
C ASP A 11 -5.03 15.80 -22.10
N LYS A 12 -4.43 14.60 -22.17
CA LYS A 12 -4.63 13.64 -23.26
C LYS A 12 -4.97 12.26 -22.70
N SER A 13 -5.92 11.60 -23.34
CA SER A 13 -6.11 10.16 -23.16
C SER A 13 -4.88 9.37 -23.65
N PHE A 14 -4.79 8.11 -23.22
CA PHE A 14 -3.71 7.22 -23.64
C PHE A 14 -3.65 7.07 -25.17
N GLU A 15 -4.81 6.96 -25.81
CA GLU A 15 -4.96 6.85 -27.26
C GLU A 15 -4.54 8.14 -27.97
N GLU A 16 -4.97 9.32 -27.48
CA GLU A 16 -4.55 10.61 -28.02
C GLU A 16 -3.04 10.87 -27.85
N ALA A 17 -2.43 10.38 -26.77
CA ALA A 17 -1.00 10.46 -26.56
C ALA A 17 -0.23 9.59 -27.58
N ILE A 18 -0.72 8.39 -27.90
CA ILE A 18 -0.14 7.55 -28.97
C ILE A 18 -0.22 8.25 -30.32
N ASP A 19 -1.39 8.81 -30.65
CA ASP A 19 -1.61 9.51 -31.92
C ASP A 19 -0.71 10.74 -32.06
N ASP A 20 -0.65 11.60 -31.04
CA ASP A 20 0.21 12.78 -31.04
C ASP A 20 1.70 12.40 -31.15
N VAL A 21 2.17 11.41 -30.37
CA VAL A 21 3.56 10.93 -30.46
C VAL A 21 3.87 10.41 -31.86
N THR A 22 2.95 9.65 -32.46
CA THR A 22 3.09 9.11 -33.83
C THR A 22 3.18 10.24 -34.86
N ASP A 23 2.33 11.26 -34.74
CA ASP A 23 2.32 12.41 -35.64
C ASP A 23 3.59 13.26 -35.51
N GLN A 24 4.05 13.53 -34.28
CA GLN A 24 5.29 14.29 -34.07
C GLN A 24 6.52 13.53 -34.59
N LEU A 25 6.59 12.21 -34.39
CA LEU A 25 7.66 11.38 -34.97
C LEU A 25 7.67 11.47 -36.50
N LYS A 26 6.49 11.46 -37.12
CA LYS A 26 6.33 11.57 -38.58
C LYS A 26 6.81 12.92 -39.12
N VAL A 27 6.55 14.02 -38.40
CA VAL A 27 7.07 15.36 -38.75
C VAL A 27 8.61 15.36 -38.79
N GLU A 28 9.25 14.65 -37.86
CA GLU A 28 10.71 14.46 -37.80
C GLU A 28 11.24 13.35 -38.74
N GLY A 29 10.37 12.78 -39.59
CA GLY A 29 10.74 11.77 -40.59
C GLY A 29 10.89 10.34 -40.05
N PHE A 30 10.41 10.06 -38.84
CA PHE A 30 10.32 8.72 -38.28
C PHE A 30 8.96 8.08 -38.59
N GLY A 31 8.98 6.83 -39.05
CA GLY A 31 7.78 6.00 -39.19
C GLY A 31 7.69 4.94 -38.09
N ILE A 32 6.49 4.49 -37.75
CA ILE A 32 6.27 3.39 -36.80
C ILE A 32 6.31 2.05 -37.54
N LEU A 33 7.25 1.18 -37.16
CA LEU A 33 7.41 -0.17 -37.73
C LEU A 33 6.71 -1.24 -36.91
N THR A 34 6.68 -1.07 -35.59
CA THR A 34 6.09 -2.03 -34.66
C THR A 34 5.29 -1.30 -33.58
N ASN A 35 4.19 -1.90 -33.17
CA ASN A 35 3.40 -1.48 -32.03
C ASN A 35 3.16 -2.72 -31.15
N ILE A 36 3.65 -2.67 -29.90
CA ILE A 36 3.54 -3.77 -28.95
C ILE A 36 2.69 -3.31 -27.78
N ASP A 37 1.49 -3.87 -27.66
CA ASP A 37 0.62 -3.70 -26.50
C ASP A 37 1.03 -4.69 -25.40
N MET A 38 1.72 -4.18 -24.37
CA MET A 38 2.19 -5.02 -23.27
C MET A 38 1.06 -5.45 -22.34
N LYS A 39 0.00 -4.65 -22.18
CA LYS A 39 -1.13 -5.00 -21.31
C LYS A 39 -1.82 -6.25 -21.84
N SER A 40 -2.22 -6.22 -23.11
CA SER A 40 -2.89 -7.35 -23.76
C SER A 40 -1.94 -8.56 -23.86
N THR A 41 -0.68 -8.34 -24.21
CA THR A 41 0.32 -9.42 -24.31
C THR A 41 0.52 -10.14 -22.97
N LEU A 42 0.70 -9.42 -21.86
CA LEU A 42 0.92 -10.03 -20.55
C LEU A 42 -0.33 -10.75 -20.04
N LYS A 43 -1.51 -10.18 -20.26
CA LYS A 43 -2.79 -10.82 -19.92
C LYS A 43 -2.96 -12.14 -20.66
N GLU A 44 -2.71 -12.17 -21.97
CA GLU A 44 -2.84 -13.37 -22.78
C GLU A 44 -1.81 -14.45 -22.47
N LYS A 45 -0.54 -14.05 -22.22
CA LYS A 45 0.57 -15.00 -22.08
C LYS A 45 0.72 -15.57 -20.69
N ILE A 46 0.47 -14.78 -19.65
CA ILE A 46 0.73 -15.17 -18.26
C ILE A 46 -0.41 -14.82 -17.30
N GLY A 47 -1.55 -14.32 -17.79
CA GLY A 47 -2.76 -14.12 -17.00
C GLY A 47 -2.72 -12.94 -16.02
N VAL A 48 -1.68 -12.11 -16.07
CA VAL A 48 -1.53 -10.97 -15.15
C VAL A 48 -2.18 -9.72 -15.73
N ASP A 49 -2.80 -8.92 -14.86
CA ASP A 49 -3.22 -7.56 -15.22
C ASP A 49 -2.04 -6.59 -15.13
N PHE A 50 -1.98 -5.66 -16.07
CA PHE A 50 -0.93 -4.65 -16.17
C PHE A 50 -1.50 -3.32 -16.65
N LYS A 51 -0.83 -2.21 -16.33
CA LYS A 51 -1.23 -0.87 -16.79
C LYS A 51 -1.14 -0.75 -18.31
N ARG A 52 -1.86 0.21 -18.93
CA ARG A 52 -1.73 0.45 -20.37
C ARG A 52 -0.30 0.88 -20.68
N TYR A 53 0.37 0.08 -21.51
CA TYR A 53 1.79 0.23 -21.77
C TYR A 53 2.07 -0.24 -23.20
N THR A 54 2.46 0.70 -24.06
CA THR A 54 2.69 0.46 -25.47
C THR A 54 4.14 0.80 -25.83
N ILE A 55 4.79 -0.11 -26.55
CA ILE A 55 6.13 0.12 -27.12
C ILE A 55 5.98 0.33 -28.62
N LEU A 56 6.31 1.53 -29.08
CA LEU A 56 6.38 1.90 -30.49
C LEU A 56 7.82 1.76 -30.98
N GLY A 57 8.01 0.99 -32.05
CA GLY A 57 9.29 0.91 -32.75
C GLY A 57 9.35 1.95 -33.86
N ALA A 58 9.95 3.10 -33.58
CA ALA A 58 10.11 4.20 -34.53
C ALA A 58 11.41 4.10 -35.33
N CYS A 59 11.39 4.42 -36.62
CA CYS A 59 12.56 4.36 -37.48
C CYS A 59 12.55 5.45 -38.55
N ASN A 60 13.68 6.14 -38.69
CA ASN A 60 13.96 6.99 -39.84
C ASN A 60 14.90 6.21 -40.80
N PRO A 61 14.47 5.89 -42.03
CA PRO A 61 15.24 5.07 -42.96
C PRO A 61 16.64 5.63 -43.28
N ASN A 62 16.79 6.95 -43.37
CA ASN A 62 18.07 7.58 -43.69
C ASN A 62 19.09 7.39 -42.56
N TYR A 63 18.65 7.53 -41.31
CA TYR A 63 19.50 7.31 -40.14
C TYR A 63 19.81 5.83 -39.96
N ALA A 64 18.82 4.96 -40.08
CA ALA A 64 19.01 3.52 -39.96
C ALA A 64 20.00 2.99 -41.02
N HIS A 65 19.85 3.40 -42.28
CA HIS A 65 20.77 3.04 -43.36
C HIS A 65 22.20 3.53 -43.06
N THR A 66 22.36 4.78 -42.63
CA THR A 66 23.67 5.34 -42.28
C THR A 66 24.32 4.57 -41.12
N ALA A 67 23.54 4.19 -40.10
CA ALA A 67 24.04 3.41 -38.98
C ALA A 67 24.46 1.99 -39.40
N LEU A 68 23.63 1.30 -40.18
CA LEU A 68 23.93 -0.05 -40.70
C LEU A 68 25.16 -0.09 -41.60
N GLN A 69 25.45 1.00 -42.33
CA GLN A 69 26.67 1.13 -43.12
C GLN A 69 27.95 1.26 -42.26
N LYS A 70 27.83 1.72 -41.01
CA LYS A 70 28.96 1.91 -40.10
C LYS A 70 29.17 0.70 -39.19
N GLU A 71 28.10 0.04 -38.78
CA GLU A 71 28.11 -1.10 -37.87
C GLU A 71 27.01 -2.07 -38.30
N ASP A 72 27.39 -3.24 -38.80
CA ASP A 72 26.44 -4.20 -39.39
C ASP A 72 25.57 -4.88 -38.33
N LYS A 73 25.99 -4.88 -37.05
CA LYS A 73 25.22 -5.42 -35.92
C LYS A 73 24.39 -4.39 -35.17
N ILE A 74 24.35 -3.13 -35.63
CA ILE A 74 23.58 -2.06 -34.95
C ILE A 74 22.07 -2.35 -34.92
N GLY A 75 21.60 -3.27 -35.77
CA GLY A 75 20.22 -3.77 -35.76
C GLY A 75 19.75 -4.31 -34.41
N ALA A 76 20.64 -4.73 -33.51
CA ALA A 76 20.27 -5.11 -32.14
C ALA A 76 19.69 -3.96 -31.30
N PHE A 77 19.89 -2.71 -31.74
CA PHE A 77 19.39 -1.49 -31.11
C PHE A 77 18.32 -0.77 -31.97
N LEU A 78 17.88 -1.39 -33.07
CA LEU A 78 16.84 -0.88 -33.95
C LEU A 78 15.56 -1.73 -33.81
N PRO A 79 14.37 -1.15 -33.98
CA PRO A 79 14.08 0.29 -34.15
C PRO A 79 14.29 1.09 -32.85
N CYS A 80 14.19 2.43 -32.94
CA CYS A 80 14.20 3.28 -31.76
C CYS A 80 12.90 3.05 -30.96
N ASN A 81 13.02 2.59 -29.71
CA ASN A 81 11.85 2.37 -28.86
C ASN A 81 11.34 3.70 -28.28
N VAL A 82 10.04 3.95 -28.46
CA VAL A 82 9.29 5.02 -27.80
C VAL A 82 8.20 4.36 -26.96
N ILE A 83 8.20 4.64 -25.66
CA ILE A 83 7.26 4.04 -24.71
C ILE A 83 6.16 5.07 -24.44
N VAL A 84 4.91 4.62 -24.58
CA VAL A 84 3.74 5.35 -24.10
C VAL A 84 3.13 4.51 -22.98
N GLU A 85 3.13 5.03 -21.77
CA GLU A 85 2.53 4.35 -20.62
C GLU A 85 1.49 5.25 -19.96
N GLU A 86 0.38 4.65 -19.57
CA GLU A 86 -0.55 5.27 -18.67
C GLU A 86 0.10 5.35 -17.29
N GLN A 87 0.22 6.56 -16.77
CA GLN A 87 0.52 6.75 -15.36
C GLN A 87 -0.80 6.63 -14.59
N GLU A 88 -0.74 6.04 -13.41
CA GLU A 88 -1.82 6.21 -12.45
C GLU A 88 -1.93 7.71 -12.15
N ASN A 89 -3.14 8.28 -12.25
CA ASN A 89 -3.39 9.67 -11.87
C ASN A 89 -2.87 9.87 -10.44
N GLY A 90 -1.83 10.69 -10.27
CA GLY A 90 -1.21 10.86 -8.96
C GLY A 90 -0.41 12.15 -8.89
N ALA A 91 -0.43 12.78 -7.71
CA ALA A 91 0.21 14.06 -7.44
C ALA A 91 1.73 13.85 -7.39
N THR A 92 2.42 13.97 -8.53
CA THR A 92 3.87 13.76 -8.55
C THR A 92 4.57 14.96 -7.93
N GLY A 93 5.20 14.77 -6.77
CA GLY A 93 6.03 15.78 -6.11
C GLY A 93 5.34 16.56 -4.99
N GLU A 94 4.07 16.26 -4.71
CA GLU A 94 3.38 16.80 -3.54
C GLU A 94 3.86 16.09 -2.27
N HIS A 95 3.97 16.85 -1.19
CA HIS A 95 4.30 16.35 0.14
C HIS A 95 3.15 16.70 1.07
N TYR A 96 2.85 15.81 2.00
CA TYR A 96 1.85 16.04 3.05
C TYR A 96 2.51 15.71 4.39
N LEU A 97 2.33 16.60 5.37
CA LEU A 97 2.71 16.32 6.75
C LEU A 97 1.44 15.89 7.46
N ILE A 98 1.33 14.59 7.73
CA ILE A 98 0.16 14.03 8.41
C ILE A 98 0.34 14.20 9.90
N ASP A 99 -0.55 14.98 10.51
CA ASP A 99 -0.76 15.07 11.94
C ASP A 99 -1.97 14.20 12.32
N ALA A 100 -1.86 13.42 13.41
CA ALA A 100 -2.97 12.59 13.87
C ALA A 100 -4.14 13.44 14.42
N GLU A 101 -3.90 14.71 14.76
CA GLU A 101 -4.95 15.65 15.16
C GLU A 101 -5.69 16.29 13.97
N GLU A 102 -5.15 16.17 12.75
CA GLU A 102 -5.74 16.70 11.52
C GLU A 102 -6.17 15.54 10.60
N ILE A 103 -7.47 15.47 10.32
CA ILE A 103 -8.09 14.32 9.65
C ILE A 103 -8.46 14.58 8.18
N GLU A 104 -8.30 15.83 7.72
CA GLU A 104 -8.67 16.26 6.36
C GLU A 104 -7.50 16.96 5.68
N TYR A 105 -7.16 16.53 4.47
CA TYR A 105 -6.07 17.11 3.68
C TYR A 105 -6.54 17.35 2.24
N GLY A 106 -6.50 18.60 1.79
CA GLY A 106 -6.80 18.94 0.41
C GLY A 106 -5.68 18.48 -0.52
N ILE A 107 -5.96 17.54 -1.42
CA ILE A 107 -4.98 17.00 -2.36
C ILE A 107 -4.91 17.74 -3.71
N GLY A 108 -5.56 18.90 -3.79
CA GLY A 108 -5.68 19.72 -5.00
C GLY A 108 -6.81 19.29 -5.93
N ASP A 109 -6.83 19.86 -7.12
CA ASP A 109 -7.86 19.62 -8.14
C ASP A 109 -7.46 18.47 -9.08
N TRP A 110 -8.37 17.52 -9.25
CA TRP A 110 -8.16 16.32 -10.06
C TRP A 110 -9.25 16.15 -11.11
N SER A 111 -8.86 15.80 -12.34
CA SER A 111 -9.81 15.35 -13.36
C SER A 111 -10.10 13.86 -13.19
N ALA A 112 -10.94 13.50 -12.21
CA ALA A 112 -11.29 12.11 -11.91
C ALA A 112 -12.75 11.96 -11.46
N ASP A 113 -13.47 11.00 -12.03
CA ASP A 113 -14.85 10.68 -11.64
C ASP A 113 -14.92 9.72 -10.44
N SER A 114 -13.84 8.96 -10.20
CA SER A 114 -13.73 8.00 -9.09
C SER A 114 -12.28 7.72 -8.74
N VAL A 115 -12.07 7.27 -7.49
CA VAL A 115 -10.78 6.82 -6.97
C VAL A 115 -10.94 5.40 -6.44
N THR A 116 -10.18 4.47 -7.01
CA THR A 116 -10.18 3.05 -6.63
C THR A 116 -9.00 2.66 -5.76
N LYS A 117 -7.99 3.53 -5.69
CA LYS A 117 -6.74 3.28 -4.95
C LYS A 117 -6.01 4.58 -4.70
N VAL A 118 -5.41 4.69 -3.51
CA VAL A 118 -4.46 5.74 -3.15
C VAL A 118 -3.09 5.11 -2.97
N ILE A 119 -2.09 5.67 -3.65
CA ILE A 119 -0.71 5.22 -3.57
C ILE A 119 0.14 6.41 -3.15
N PHE A 120 0.86 6.27 -2.05
CA PHE A 120 1.75 7.31 -1.54
C PHE A 120 3.06 6.72 -1.05
N ASN A 121 4.09 7.55 -0.97
CA ASN A 121 5.32 7.17 -0.30
C ASN A 121 5.24 7.57 1.18
N TRP A 122 5.42 6.62 2.07
CA TRP A 122 5.83 6.89 3.45
C TRP A 122 7.28 7.36 3.45
N GLY A 123 7.51 8.51 4.07
CA GLY A 123 8.81 9.17 4.09
C GLY A 123 9.07 10.04 2.87
N VAL A 124 10.24 10.65 2.84
CA VAL A 124 10.63 11.66 1.84
C VAL A 124 11.63 11.06 0.87
N SER A 125 11.56 11.41 -0.42
CA SER A 125 12.54 10.97 -1.42
C SER A 125 13.97 11.34 -1.04
N LEU A 126 14.97 10.56 -1.44
CA LEU A 126 16.39 10.79 -1.10
C LEU A 126 16.82 12.25 -1.35
N ASP A 127 16.49 12.81 -2.52
CA ASP A 127 16.88 14.17 -2.90
C ASP A 127 16.26 15.22 -1.97
N ALA A 128 14.95 15.10 -1.70
CA ALA A 128 14.26 16.03 -0.79
C ALA A 128 14.63 15.80 0.68
N ASN A 129 14.98 14.56 1.05
CA ASN A 129 15.33 14.19 2.43
C ASN A 129 16.61 14.89 2.92
N HIS A 130 17.50 15.23 1.99
CA HIS A 130 18.77 15.92 2.25
C HIS A 130 18.82 17.35 1.68
N ALA A 131 17.70 17.85 1.13
CA ALA A 131 17.57 19.23 0.67
C ALA A 131 17.46 20.20 1.86
N ASP A 132 17.66 21.50 1.60
CA ASP A 132 17.54 22.53 2.62
C ASP A 132 16.08 22.82 2.95
N PRO A 133 15.60 22.53 4.18
CA PRO A 133 14.23 22.85 4.56
C PRO A 133 13.93 24.35 4.40
N GLY A 134 14.93 25.22 4.59
CA GLY A 134 14.80 26.67 4.47
C GLY A 134 14.54 27.19 3.06
N GLN A 135 14.62 26.34 2.04
CA GLN A 135 14.26 26.70 0.66
C GLN A 135 12.74 26.65 0.41
N TYR A 136 11.99 25.96 1.26
CA TYR A 136 10.55 25.86 1.13
C TYR A 136 9.84 27.07 1.77
N LEU A 137 8.68 27.42 1.21
CA LEU A 137 7.77 28.39 1.85
C LEU A 137 7.29 27.83 3.19
N SER A 138 7.01 28.69 4.17
CA SER A 138 6.63 28.26 5.53
C SER A 138 5.36 27.40 5.61
N THR A 139 4.51 27.41 4.57
CA THR A 139 3.31 26.57 4.47
C THR A 139 3.60 25.18 3.89
N HIS A 140 4.78 24.96 3.33
CA HIS A 140 5.13 23.70 2.69
C HIS A 140 5.44 22.64 3.77
N PRO A 141 4.99 21.40 3.62
CA PRO A 141 5.21 20.34 4.62
C PRO A 141 6.68 20.07 4.97
N LEU A 142 7.58 20.20 4.00
CA LEU A 142 9.03 20.08 4.21
C LEU A 142 9.73 21.37 4.69
N ALA A 143 9.01 22.47 4.93
CA ALA A 143 9.62 23.65 5.55
C ALA A 143 9.98 23.38 7.02
N PRO A 144 10.74 24.27 7.69
CA PRO A 144 10.99 24.14 9.12
C PRO A 144 9.70 24.09 9.92
N GLN A 145 9.42 22.95 10.54
CA GLN A 145 8.23 22.71 11.37
C GLN A 145 8.50 22.92 12.86
N TYR A 146 7.45 23.14 13.64
CA TYR A 146 7.48 23.05 15.09
C TYR A 146 6.39 22.09 15.60
N PRO A 147 6.76 20.98 16.26
CA PRO A 147 8.12 20.50 16.52
C PRO A 147 8.91 20.16 15.25
N THR A 148 10.24 20.17 15.32
CA THR A 148 11.06 19.97 14.12
C THR A 148 10.91 18.58 13.52
N MET A 149 10.68 18.52 12.21
CA MET A 149 10.63 17.28 11.44
C MET A 149 11.96 16.96 10.76
N HIS A 150 12.97 17.85 10.78
CA HIS A 150 14.28 17.60 10.18
C HIS A 150 15.36 17.40 11.26
N TRP A 151 16.15 16.33 11.16
CA TRP A 151 17.27 16.00 12.06
C TRP A 151 18.63 16.34 11.42
N GLY A 152 18.66 17.38 10.59
CA GLY A 152 19.87 17.84 9.94
C GLY A 152 20.30 16.96 8.77
N TRP A 153 21.30 17.46 8.04
CA TRP A 153 21.61 17.03 6.68
C TRP A 153 21.95 15.55 6.51
N ASN A 154 22.64 14.95 7.48
CA ASN A 154 23.07 13.55 7.39
C ASN A 154 21.93 12.57 7.70
N ALA A 155 21.01 12.95 8.59
CA ALA A 155 19.91 12.07 9.00
C ALA A 155 18.62 12.31 8.19
N GLY A 156 18.41 13.54 7.73
CA GLY A 156 17.23 13.95 6.96
C GLY A 156 15.99 14.18 7.84
N TYR A 157 14.81 13.99 7.25
CA TYR A 157 13.52 14.10 7.91
C TYR A 157 13.20 12.89 8.79
N ARG A 158 12.48 13.18 9.88
CA ARG A 158 11.77 12.20 10.70
C ARG A 158 10.57 11.71 9.90
N PHE A 159 10.62 10.48 9.40
CA PHE A 159 9.49 9.86 8.72
C PHE A 159 8.39 9.46 9.71
N ILE A 160 8.74 9.30 11.00
CA ILE A 160 7.80 9.22 12.12
C ILE A 160 8.30 10.15 13.21
N ARG A 161 7.39 10.91 13.81
CA ARG A 161 7.56 11.51 15.12
C ARG A 161 6.40 11.06 16.01
N ALA A 162 6.63 10.04 16.83
CA ALA A 162 5.65 9.56 17.79
C ALA A 162 6.12 9.86 19.21
N ASP A 163 5.50 10.87 19.81
CA ASP A 163 5.80 11.34 21.15
C ASP A 163 4.53 11.25 22.00
N GLY A 164 4.65 10.77 23.23
CA GLY A 164 3.49 10.65 24.10
C GLY A 164 3.88 10.17 25.49
N THR A 165 2.87 9.73 26.24
CA THR A 165 3.03 9.08 27.54
C THR A 165 2.40 7.71 27.52
N PHE A 166 3.00 6.75 28.22
CA PHE A 166 2.45 5.42 28.45
C PHE A 166 2.41 5.11 29.95
N ASP A 167 1.57 4.17 30.33
CA ASP A 167 1.46 3.66 31.70
C ASP A 167 2.49 2.53 31.90
N ASP A 168 3.51 2.77 32.72
CA ASP A 168 4.59 1.82 32.99
C ASP A 168 4.33 0.90 34.20
N ASN A 169 3.24 1.14 34.92
CA ASN A 169 2.96 0.48 36.19
C ASN A 169 1.57 -0.20 36.23
N GLY A 170 0.76 0.00 35.20
CA GLY A 170 -0.57 -0.60 35.02
C GLY A 170 -1.65 -0.01 35.93
N ASP A 171 -1.48 1.22 36.43
CA ASP A 171 -2.44 1.91 37.29
C ASP A 171 -3.55 2.66 36.52
N GLY A 172 -3.50 2.62 35.18
CA GLY A 172 -4.42 3.30 34.27
C GLY A 172 -4.07 4.78 34.02
N THR A 173 -2.96 5.28 34.57
CA THR A 173 -2.50 6.66 34.42
C THR A 173 -1.17 6.71 33.66
N PRO A 174 -1.15 7.20 32.41
CA PRO A 174 0.09 7.42 31.68
C PRO A 174 1.03 8.37 32.44
N ASN A 175 2.24 7.92 32.72
CA ASN A 175 3.16 8.58 33.65
C ASN A 175 4.61 8.60 33.17
N LEU A 176 4.98 7.78 32.19
CA LEU A 176 6.28 7.83 31.52
C LEU A 176 6.17 8.35 30.10
N ILE A 177 7.15 9.16 29.69
CA ILE A 177 7.24 9.70 28.34
C ILE A 177 7.86 8.66 27.42
N PHE A 178 7.33 8.51 26.21
CA PHE A 178 8.01 7.85 25.10
C PHE A 178 8.25 8.79 23.91
N GLN A 179 9.33 8.54 23.17
CA GLN A 179 9.70 9.28 21.95
C GLN A 179 10.32 8.34 20.92
N TYR A 180 9.68 8.20 19.77
CA TYR A 180 10.17 7.38 18.67
C TYR A 180 10.27 8.23 17.41
N HIS A 181 11.50 8.52 17.01
CA HIS A 181 11.80 9.33 15.83
C HIS A 181 12.55 8.49 14.80
N MET A 182 11.84 8.08 13.75
CA MET A 182 12.39 7.26 12.67
C MET A 182 13.02 8.16 11.60
N VAL A 183 14.32 7.99 11.34
CA VAL A 183 15.05 8.71 10.28
C VAL A 183 15.87 7.73 9.43
N GLY A 184 16.11 8.10 8.17
CA GLY A 184 17.01 7.39 7.26
C GLY A 184 16.32 6.84 6.02
N ASP A 185 17.01 6.94 4.89
CA ASP A 185 16.46 6.67 3.56
C ASP A 185 15.98 5.23 3.37
N GLN A 186 16.54 4.29 4.13
CA GLN A 186 16.12 2.88 4.09
C GLN A 186 14.67 2.66 4.54
N PHE A 187 14.06 3.66 5.19
CA PHE A 187 12.67 3.57 5.68
C PHE A 187 11.65 4.21 4.73
N VAL A 188 12.07 4.71 3.56
CA VAL A 188 11.13 5.14 2.52
C VAL A 188 10.38 3.92 1.98
N LYS A 189 9.06 4.01 1.88
CA LYS A 189 8.24 2.90 1.40
C LYS A 189 7.03 3.38 0.60
N LYS A 190 6.73 2.70 -0.50
CA LYS A 190 5.46 2.88 -1.20
C LYS A 190 4.36 2.10 -0.47
N ILE A 191 3.29 2.81 -0.10
CA ILE A 191 2.07 2.29 0.50
C ILE A 191 0.96 2.36 -0.56
N SER A 192 0.10 1.35 -0.57
CA SER A 192 -1.05 1.28 -1.47
C SER A 192 -2.26 0.90 -0.65
N VAL A 193 -3.27 1.77 -0.67
CA VAL A 193 -4.53 1.60 0.04
C VAL A 193 -5.62 1.55 -1.01
N ASP A 194 -6.41 0.48 -1.04
CA ASP A 194 -7.59 0.45 -1.90
C ASP A 194 -8.58 1.53 -1.41
N ALA A 195 -9.26 2.18 -2.35
CA ALA A 195 -10.24 3.22 -2.07
C ALA A 195 -11.48 2.96 -2.93
N HIS A 196 -12.64 3.45 -2.51
CA HIS A 196 -13.87 3.30 -3.28
C HIS A 196 -14.70 4.57 -3.16
N SER A 197 -14.18 5.65 -3.73
CA SER A 197 -14.81 6.97 -3.70
C SER A 197 -15.23 7.40 -5.10
N MET A 198 -16.36 8.10 -5.18
CA MET A 198 -16.89 8.67 -6.41
C MET A 198 -17.13 10.16 -6.20
N ILE A 199 -17.06 10.94 -7.27
CA ILE A 199 -17.39 12.37 -7.22
C ILE A 199 -18.83 12.56 -6.70
N ASN A 200 -19.00 13.51 -5.78
CA ASN A 200 -20.27 13.84 -5.18
C ASN A 200 -21.04 14.87 -6.05
N ALA A 201 -22.21 15.30 -5.58
CA ALA A 201 -23.06 16.23 -6.33
C ALA A 201 -22.51 17.67 -6.42
N ASP A 202 -21.50 17.99 -5.61
CA ASP A 202 -20.85 19.30 -5.52
C ASP A 202 -19.51 19.35 -6.27
N ASP A 203 -19.25 18.36 -7.16
CA ASP A 203 -18.00 18.15 -7.89
C ASP A 203 -16.76 17.92 -6.97
N GLU A 204 -16.99 17.49 -5.73
CA GLU A 204 -15.94 17.13 -4.77
C GLU A 204 -15.78 15.61 -4.66
N LEU A 205 -14.55 15.15 -4.44
CA LEU A 205 -14.23 13.74 -4.24
C LEU A 205 -13.47 13.57 -2.93
N GLU A 206 -14.09 12.90 -1.96
CA GLU A 206 -13.48 12.59 -0.67
C GLU A 206 -12.99 11.16 -0.62
N VAL A 207 -11.73 10.95 -0.21
CA VAL A 207 -11.18 9.61 0.01
C VAL A 207 -10.87 9.43 1.48
N TRP A 208 -11.53 8.47 2.10
CA TRP A 208 -11.33 8.14 3.50
C TRP A 208 -10.33 6.99 3.65
N ILE A 209 -9.26 7.23 4.42
CA ILE A 209 -8.24 6.24 4.76
C ILE A 209 -8.17 6.14 6.28
N THR A 210 -8.36 4.94 6.84
CA THR A 210 -8.23 4.72 8.28
C THR A 210 -6.77 4.46 8.66
N GLY A 211 -6.26 5.22 9.62
CA GLY A 211 -4.93 5.04 10.21
C GLY A 211 -4.99 4.29 11.54
N TYR A 212 -4.56 3.03 11.55
CA TYR A 212 -4.42 2.17 12.74
C TYR A 212 -3.02 2.33 13.35
N TYR A 213 -2.74 3.51 13.91
CA TYR A 213 -1.39 3.86 14.40
C TYR A 213 -0.94 3.04 15.60
N GLU A 214 -1.85 2.43 16.35
CA GLU A 214 -1.50 1.47 17.40
C GLU A 214 -0.72 0.27 16.85
N ARG A 215 -1.03 -0.15 15.62
CA ARG A 215 -0.37 -1.30 14.96
C ARG A 215 1.09 -1.02 14.61
N LEU A 216 1.50 0.25 14.50
CA LEU A 216 2.92 0.59 14.37
C LEU A 216 3.72 0.00 15.52
N PHE A 217 3.16 -0.01 16.74
CA PHE A 217 3.86 -0.37 17.96
C PHE A 217 3.69 -1.83 18.37
N ASN A 218 3.09 -2.66 17.50
CA ASN A 218 2.94 -4.09 17.76
C ASN A 218 4.28 -4.74 18.14
N GLU A 219 4.28 -5.52 19.22
CA GLU A 219 5.47 -6.19 19.78
C GLU A 219 6.61 -5.24 20.21
N ILE A 220 6.36 -3.94 20.33
CA ILE A 220 7.33 -2.97 20.84
C ILE A 220 7.01 -2.64 22.29
N ASN A 221 7.92 -3.06 23.18
CA ASN A 221 7.84 -2.72 24.58
C ASN A 221 8.39 -1.30 24.83
N LEU A 222 7.49 -0.34 25.06
CA LEU A 222 7.84 1.06 25.34
C LEU A 222 8.65 1.21 26.63
N SER A 223 8.40 0.38 27.65
CA SER A 223 9.14 0.39 28.92
C SER A 223 10.63 0.05 28.73
N MET A 224 10.94 -0.83 27.78
CA MET A 224 12.32 -1.22 27.47
C MET A 224 13.06 -0.16 26.66
N PHE A 225 12.33 0.62 25.84
CA PHE A 225 12.89 1.56 24.89
C PHE A 225 12.14 2.90 24.89
N PRO A 226 12.11 3.66 26.00
CA PRO A 226 11.25 4.83 26.10
C PRO A 226 11.67 5.96 25.16
N SER A 227 12.93 6.06 24.74
CA SER A 227 13.34 7.12 23.81
C SER A 227 14.33 6.59 22.79
N VAL A 228 13.89 6.52 21.54
CA VAL A 228 14.67 5.98 20.43
C VAL A 228 14.61 6.95 19.26
N HIS A 229 15.79 7.36 18.84
CA HIS A 229 15.98 8.29 17.75
C HIS A 229 16.99 7.71 16.78
N GLY A 230 16.70 7.75 15.48
CA GLY A 230 17.60 7.21 14.48
C GLY A 230 16.99 6.06 13.69
N SER A 231 17.82 5.05 13.48
CA SER A 231 17.50 3.83 12.72
C SER A 231 17.77 2.55 13.51
N THR A 232 18.08 2.66 14.80
CA THR A 232 18.40 1.54 15.67
C THR A 232 17.14 0.91 16.27
N THR A 233 17.25 -0.33 16.75
CA THR A 233 16.16 -1.03 17.46
C THR A 233 15.51 -0.14 18.52
N PRO A 234 14.15 -0.09 18.58
CA PRO A 234 13.16 -0.83 17.81
C PRO A 234 12.66 -0.17 16.51
N ILE A 235 13.30 0.90 16.01
CA ILE A 235 12.85 1.59 14.78
C ILE A 235 12.67 0.63 13.59
N PRO A 236 13.57 -0.35 13.33
CA PRO A 236 13.33 -1.36 12.30
C PRO A 236 12.06 -2.18 12.51
N ASN A 237 11.60 -2.40 13.76
CA ASN A 237 10.37 -3.11 14.05
C ASN A 237 9.14 -2.23 13.74
N LEU A 238 9.18 -0.92 14.05
CA LEU A 238 8.14 0.01 13.59
C LEU A 238 8.00 -0.06 12.07
N TRP A 239 9.14 -0.06 11.37
CA TRP A 239 9.17 -0.16 9.91
C TRP A 239 8.62 -1.50 9.40
N VAL A 240 8.96 -2.63 10.06
CA VAL A 240 8.38 -3.93 9.75
C VAL A 240 6.86 -3.89 9.92
N ASN A 241 6.36 -3.34 11.04
CA ASN A 241 4.94 -3.26 11.31
C ASN A 241 4.18 -2.43 10.26
N ILE A 242 4.75 -1.33 9.77
CA ILE A 242 4.18 -0.57 8.64
C ILE A 242 3.99 -1.45 7.39
N THR A 243 4.80 -2.49 7.23
CA THR A 243 4.77 -3.38 6.07
C THR A 243 4.00 -4.68 6.30
N THR A 244 3.88 -5.15 7.53
CA THR A 244 3.26 -6.44 7.87
C THR A 244 1.89 -6.29 8.49
N GLU A 245 1.62 -5.15 9.13
CA GLU A 245 0.33 -4.84 9.75
C GLU A 245 -0.51 -3.93 8.85
N PRO A 246 -1.84 -4.02 8.88
CA PRO A 246 -2.71 -3.09 8.17
C PRO A 246 -2.75 -1.74 8.91
N VAL A 247 -1.67 -0.97 8.86
CA VAL A 247 -1.58 0.37 9.46
C VAL A 247 -2.49 1.35 8.73
N PHE A 248 -2.63 1.20 7.41
CA PHE A 248 -3.59 1.96 6.62
C PHE A 248 -4.61 1.02 5.99
N GLY A 249 -5.88 1.37 6.10
CA GLY A 249 -6.99 0.57 5.58
C GLY A 249 -8.06 1.40 4.89
N ILE A 250 -9.00 0.69 4.27
CA ILE A 250 -10.25 1.25 3.77
C ILE A 250 -11.06 1.77 4.97
N PHE A 251 -11.67 2.93 4.85
CA PHE A 251 -12.61 3.44 5.84
C PHE A 251 -13.89 2.59 5.85
N ASP A 252 -14.17 1.96 6.99
CA ASP A 252 -15.31 1.06 7.21
C ASP A 252 -16.53 1.76 7.85
N GLY A 253 -16.47 3.09 8.00
CA GLY A 253 -17.53 3.88 8.66
C GLY A 253 -17.42 3.93 10.19
N ARG A 254 -16.38 3.35 10.81
CA ARG A 254 -16.12 3.49 12.25
C ARG A 254 -15.19 4.68 12.50
N MET A 255 -15.73 5.70 13.18
CA MET A 255 -14.96 6.87 13.62
C MET A 255 -14.27 6.66 14.99
N GLU A 256 -14.51 5.52 15.65
CA GLU A 256 -13.95 5.19 16.96
C GLU A 256 -13.60 3.69 17.00
N VAL A 257 -12.32 3.36 17.15
CA VAL A 257 -11.93 2.09 17.74
C VAL A 257 -12.20 2.22 19.25
N PRO A 258 -13.04 1.37 19.87
CA PRO A 258 -13.21 1.39 21.31
C PRO A 258 -11.84 1.12 21.95
N VAL A 259 -11.30 2.11 22.66
CA VAL A 259 -10.14 1.92 23.53
C VAL A 259 -10.56 0.93 24.61
N ASP A 260 -9.92 -0.23 24.68
CA ASP A 260 -10.10 -1.13 25.81
C ASP A 260 -9.46 -0.50 27.04
N THR A 261 -10.28 0.13 27.88
CA THR A 261 -9.84 0.76 29.13
C THR A 261 -9.48 -0.25 30.22
N THR A 262 -9.48 -1.56 29.92
CA THR A 262 -9.16 -2.63 30.88
C THR A 262 -7.80 -3.30 30.65
N ASP A 263 -7.07 -2.94 29.58
CA ASP A 263 -5.70 -3.41 29.36
C ASP A 263 -4.71 -2.67 30.29
N THR A 264 -4.13 -3.41 31.24
CA THR A 264 -3.13 -2.92 32.21
C THR A 264 -1.69 -3.25 31.79
N SER A 265 -1.47 -3.64 30.53
CA SER A 265 -0.15 -4.02 30.05
C SER A 265 0.71 -2.81 29.68
N THR A 266 2.00 -2.87 29.99
CA THR A 266 2.96 -1.78 29.77
C THR A 266 3.58 -1.77 28.37
N GLY A 267 3.01 -2.58 27.47
CA GLY A 267 3.22 -2.51 26.03
C GLY A 267 1.94 -2.03 25.37
N ILE A 268 2.03 -1.48 24.16
CA ILE A 268 0.86 -1.41 23.28
C ILE A 268 0.63 -2.86 22.85
N ASN A 269 0.00 -3.63 23.73
CA ASN A 269 -0.57 -4.90 23.34
C ASN A 269 -1.78 -4.59 22.48
N PRO A 270 -2.02 -5.42 21.46
CA PRO A 270 -3.09 -5.17 20.51
C PRO A 270 -4.39 -4.95 21.28
N VAL A 271 -5.24 -4.07 20.75
CA VAL A 271 -6.67 -4.38 20.78
C VAL A 271 -6.76 -5.76 20.12
N GLU A 272 -6.79 -6.83 20.93
CA GLU A 272 -6.98 -8.20 20.48
C GLU A 272 -8.37 -8.29 19.85
N ASN A 273 -8.50 -7.89 18.59
CA ASN A 273 -9.70 -8.10 17.80
C ASN A 273 -9.35 -8.69 16.43
N LEU A 274 -8.31 -9.53 16.37
CA LEU A 274 -8.30 -10.64 15.43
C LEU A 274 -8.55 -11.91 16.24
N ASN A 275 -9.79 -12.38 16.24
CA ASN A 275 -10.10 -13.68 16.79
C ASN A 275 -9.21 -14.73 16.11
N SER A 276 -8.64 -15.68 16.86
CA SER A 276 -7.96 -16.82 16.25
C SER A 276 -8.95 -17.93 15.92
N LEU A 277 -8.66 -18.73 14.88
CA LEU A 277 -9.45 -19.92 14.54
C LEU A 277 -8.85 -21.17 15.17
N SER A 278 -9.67 -21.89 15.94
CA SER A 278 -9.40 -23.27 16.36
C SER A 278 -9.87 -24.23 15.26
N ILE A 279 -8.94 -25.02 14.73
CA ILE A 279 -9.18 -25.97 13.64
C ILE A 279 -8.79 -27.37 14.09
N TYR A 280 -9.72 -28.32 13.98
CA TYR A 280 -9.47 -29.71 14.37
C TYR A 280 -10.33 -30.70 13.54
N PRO A 281 -9.75 -31.80 13.02
CA PRO A 281 -8.33 -32.11 12.95
C PRO A 281 -7.62 -31.25 11.88
N ASN A 282 -6.34 -30.91 12.13
CA ASN A 282 -5.48 -30.23 11.17
C ASN A 282 -4.02 -30.70 11.36
N PRO A 283 -3.47 -31.58 10.51
CA PRO A 283 -4.05 -32.05 9.25
C PRO A 283 -5.27 -32.97 9.41
N SER A 284 -6.27 -32.83 8.54
CA SER A 284 -7.37 -33.77 8.40
C SER A 284 -6.96 -34.95 7.51
N ILE A 285 -7.41 -36.16 7.86
CA ILE A 285 -7.06 -37.40 7.16
C ILE A 285 -8.23 -37.91 6.30
N ASP A 286 -9.44 -37.59 6.70
CA ASP A 286 -10.70 -38.06 6.12
C ASP A 286 -11.47 -36.94 5.39
N GLY A 287 -10.88 -35.76 5.26
CA GLY A 287 -11.53 -34.61 4.62
C GLY A 287 -12.54 -33.90 5.52
N TYR A 288 -12.62 -34.27 6.80
CA TYR A 288 -13.43 -33.58 7.80
C TYR A 288 -12.59 -32.59 8.61
N VAL A 289 -13.08 -31.35 8.75
CA VAL A 289 -12.43 -30.28 9.51
C VAL A 289 -13.48 -29.45 10.24
N LYS A 290 -13.33 -29.32 11.55
CA LYS A 290 -14.13 -28.43 12.39
C LYS A 290 -13.39 -27.14 12.68
N VAL A 291 -14.06 -26.01 12.48
CA VAL A 291 -13.50 -24.67 12.67
C VAL A 291 -14.36 -23.89 13.65
N SER A 292 -13.72 -23.20 14.59
CA SER A 292 -14.39 -22.31 15.56
C SER A 292 -13.54 -21.09 15.86
N LEU A 293 -14.18 -19.98 16.20
CA LEU A 293 -13.48 -18.84 16.78
C LEU A 293 -13.07 -19.18 18.22
N VAL A 294 -11.84 -18.81 18.59
CA VAL A 294 -11.31 -19.01 19.95
C VAL A 294 -12.03 -18.11 20.96
N GLN A 295 -12.50 -16.93 20.54
CA GLN A 295 -13.39 -16.08 21.32
C GLN A 295 -14.74 -15.89 20.60
N PRO A 296 -15.87 -15.91 21.33
CA PRO A 296 -17.19 -15.73 20.73
C PRO A 296 -17.45 -14.26 20.34
N LEU A 297 -18.14 -14.06 19.23
CA LEU A 297 -18.71 -12.77 18.85
C LEU A 297 -20.19 -12.71 19.18
N SER A 298 -20.71 -11.49 19.39
CA SER A 298 -22.13 -11.22 19.62
C SER A 298 -22.94 -11.03 18.32
N SER A 299 -22.30 -11.16 17.15
CA SER A 299 -22.85 -10.90 15.82
C SER A 299 -22.68 -12.10 14.87
N GLU A 300 -23.30 -12.03 13.69
CA GLU A 300 -23.18 -13.08 12.66
C GLU A 300 -21.76 -13.14 12.09
N VAL A 301 -21.26 -14.36 11.86
CA VAL A 301 -19.96 -14.64 11.24
C VAL A 301 -20.14 -15.55 10.04
N GLN A 302 -19.56 -15.16 8.90
CA GLN A 302 -19.40 -15.97 7.71
C GLN A 302 -18.03 -16.68 7.71
N PHE A 303 -18.00 -17.98 7.47
CA PHE A 303 -16.80 -18.78 7.26
C PHE A 303 -16.72 -19.22 5.81
N ASP A 304 -15.69 -18.80 5.09
CA ASP A 304 -15.40 -19.22 3.72
C ASP A 304 -14.18 -20.12 3.68
N LEU A 305 -14.33 -21.33 3.11
CA LEU A 305 -13.22 -22.22 2.78
C LEU A 305 -12.76 -21.94 1.36
N VAL A 306 -11.51 -21.55 1.18
CA VAL A 306 -10.94 -21.10 -0.08
C VAL A 306 -9.78 -22.01 -0.47
N ASP A 307 -9.73 -22.46 -1.73
CA ASP A 307 -8.57 -23.18 -2.24
C ASP A 307 -7.39 -22.25 -2.53
N LEU A 308 -6.20 -22.80 -2.84
CA LEU A 308 -5.01 -21.99 -3.14
C LEU A 308 -5.13 -21.14 -4.41
N SER A 309 -6.14 -21.37 -5.25
CA SER A 309 -6.42 -20.52 -6.42
C SER A 309 -7.32 -19.33 -6.09
N GLY A 310 -7.74 -19.19 -4.83
CA GLY A 310 -8.63 -18.12 -4.37
C GLY A 310 -10.12 -18.42 -4.59
N ARG A 311 -10.48 -19.62 -5.03
CA ARG A 311 -11.87 -20.00 -5.27
C ARG A 311 -12.51 -20.54 -3.98
N ILE A 312 -13.66 -19.97 -3.63
CA ILE A 312 -14.50 -20.43 -2.51
C ILE A 312 -15.02 -21.83 -2.84
N GLN A 313 -14.70 -22.79 -1.98
CA GLN A 313 -15.17 -24.17 -2.04
C GLN A 313 -16.48 -24.35 -1.28
N ASP A 314 -16.60 -23.68 -0.12
CA ASP A 314 -17.78 -23.76 0.73
C ASP A 314 -17.89 -22.55 1.66
N SER A 315 -19.11 -22.23 2.11
CA SER A 315 -19.43 -21.05 2.92
C SER A 315 -20.52 -21.34 3.95
N TYR A 316 -20.31 -20.91 5.19
CA TYR A 316 -21.27 -21.05 6.28
C TYR A 316 -21.49 -19.74 7.02
N ARG A 317 -22.70 -19.48 7.51
CA ARG A 317 -23.01 -18.35 8.40
C ARG A 317 -23.52 -18.85 9.74
N THR A 318 -23.09 -18.24 10.84
CA THR A 318 -23.49 -18.61 12.20
C THR A 318 -23.57 -17.38 13.11
N THR A 319 -24.57 -17.35 13.99
CA THR A 319 -24.93 -16.21 14.86
C THR A 319 -24.68 -16.45 16.34
N ASN A 320 -24.10 -17.60 16.74
CA ASN A 320 -23.72 -17.90 18.13
C ASN A 320 -22.86 -19.17 18.25
N GLN A 321 -21.72 -19.10 18.98
CA GLN A 321 -20.83 -20.18 19.52
C GLN A 321 -20.78 -21.58 18.87
N GLY A 322 -21.19 -21.69 17.62
CA GLY A 322 -21.23 -22.93 16.86
C GLY A 322 -20.04 -22.95 15.93
N PHE A 323 -19.19 -23.93 16.12
CA PHE A 323 -18.22 -24.33 15.13
C PHE A 323 -18.91 -24.64 13.79
N VAL A 324 -18.20 -24.45 12.69
CA VAL A 324 -18.60 -24.91 11.36
C VAL A 324 -17.82 -26.19 11.04
N GLU A 325 -18.43 -27.09 10.28
CA GLU A 325 -17.82 -28.33 9.86
C GLU A 325 -17.73 -28.34 8.33
N PHE A 326 -16.53 -28.57 7.81
CA PHE A 326 -16.29 -28.83 6.40
C PHE A 326 -16.07 -30.33 6.24
N THR A 327 -16.83 -30.99 5.37
CA THR A 327 -16.72 -32.42 5.07
C THR A 327 -16.31 -32.66 3.63
N ASP A 328 -15.91 -33.89 3.30
CA ASP A 328 -15.63 -34.35 1.93
C ASP A 328 -14.58 -33.52 1.19
N LEU A 329 -13.66 -32.88 1.93
CA LEU A 329 -12.58 -32.09 1.35
C LEU A 329 -11.58 -32.99 0.62
N ALA A 330 -11.19 -32.58 -0.59
CA ALA A 330 -10.14 -33.25 -1.33
C ALA A 330 -8.77 -33.03 -0.65
N LYS A 331 -7.82 -33.94 -0.91
CA LYS A 331 -6.43 -33.80 -0.44
C LYS A 331 -5.84 -32.49 -0.96
N GLY A 332 -5.30 -31.67 -0.08
CA GLY A 332 -4.78 -30.35 -0.45
C GLY A 332 -4.66 -29.37 0.71
N PHE A 333 -4.37 -28.12 0.36
CA PHE A 333 -4.35 -27.00 1.29
C PHE A 333 -5.50 -26.04 0.98
N TYR A 334 -6.12 -25.56 2.04
CA TYR A 334 -7.19 -24.58 2.00
C TYR A 334 -6.91 -23.47 3.00
N ILE A 335 -7.57 -22.33 2.82
CA ILE A 335 -7.60 -21.21 3.74
C ILE A 335 -9.04 -21.04 4.20
N VAL A 336 -9.27 -20.99 5.51
CA VAL A 336 -10.56 -20.60 6.07
C VAL A 336 -10.47 -19.13 6.44
N LYS A 337 -11.42 -18.34 5.94
CA LYS A 337 -11.62 -16.94 6.30
C LYS A 337 -12.88 -16.83 7.12
N ALA A 338 -12.81 -16.19 8.28
CA ALA A 338 -13.98 -15.76 9.02
C ALA A 338 -14.18 -14.26 8.78
N THR A 339 -15.41 -13.88 8.50
CA THR A 339 -15.82 -12.54 8.12
C THR A 339 -17.02 -12.15 8.98
N ASP A 340 -17.07 -10.93 9.49
CA ASP A 340 -18.22 -10.48 10.27
C ASP A 340 -19.45 -10.13 9.40
N GLU A 341 -20.52 -9.68 10.03
CA GLU A 341 -21.77 -9.30 9.35
C GLU A 341 -21.62 -8.11 8.37
N PHE A 342 -20.52 -7.37 8.46
CA PHE A 342 -20.21 -6.21 7.62
C PHE A 342 -19.32 -6.54 6.43
N GLY A 343 -18.72 -7.74 6.41
CA GLY A 343 -17.83 -8.17 5.32
C GLY A 343 -16.33 -8.06 5.67
N ASP A 344 -15.99 -7.71 6.90
CA ASP A 344 -14.60 -7.58 7.34
C ASP A 344 -14.01 -8.92 7.77
N ILE A 345 -12.78 -9.21 7.33
CA ILE A 345 -12.08 -10.43 7.71
C ILE A 345 -11.62 -10.29 9.17
N ILE A 346 -12.18 -11.11 10.05
CA ILE A 346 -11.90 -11.11 11.50
C ILE A 346 -10.95 -12.24 11.92
N ALA A 347 -10.77 -13.27 11.09
CA ALA A 347 -9.83 -14.36 11.34
C ALA A 347 -9.46 -15.11 10.04
N VAL A 348 -8.23 -15.59 9.94
CA VAL A 348 -7.79 -16.45 8.82
C VAL A 348 -6.93 -17.59 9.36
N SER A 349 -7.12 -18.81 8.84
CA SER A 349 -6.24 -19.92 9.19
C SER A 349 -6.16 -20.97 8.09
N LYS A 350 -5.05 -21.72 8.09
CA LYS A 350 -4.75 -22.73 7.07
C LYS A 350 -5.29 -24.09 7.46
N VAL A 351 -5.94 -24.76 6.52
CA VAL A 351 -6.40 -26.15 6.63
C VAL A 351 -5.57 -27.05 5.73
N GLN A 352 -5.09 -28.16 6.26
CA GLN A 352 -4.41 -29.21 5.50
C GLN A 352 -5.24 -30.50 5.50
N VAL A 353 -5.45 -31.08 4.32
CA VAL A 353 -6.11 -32.39 4.14
C VAL A 353 -5.14 -33.34 3.47
N GLN A 354 -4.88 -34.51 4.08
CA GLN A 354 -3.83 -35.47 3.68
C GLN A 354 -4.32 -36.63 2.83
#